data_AF-A0A2R6D416-F1
#
_entry.id   AF-A0A2R6D416-F1
#
_cell.length_a   1.000
_cell.length_b   1.000
_cell.length_c   1.000
_cell.angle_alpha   90.00
_cell.angle_beta   90.00
_cell.angle_gamma   90.00
#
_symmetry.space_group_name_H-M   'P 1'
#
loop_
_entity.id
_entity.type
_entity.pdbx_description
1 polymer ?
#
loop_
_entity_poly.entity_id
_entity_poly.type
_entity_poly.pdbx_seq_one_letter_code
_entity_poly.pdbx_strand_id
1 'polypeptide(L)'
;MATESERSQRATRLPPDLEAWLEELAEEHGLDRDRLLERLLEANRHALEDGDADRTERVESLEAELDEKIDDIRARMLQLKRQTESKASAEHDHEAFDRFDDLEAQLMQAESAVSELETDIEELAAAAEANEETLETTRERLRRVATVVVRLRQQMHGDEDDHLQKLRQIAAQRGFETANCRACGNAVNISLLSEPICPHCSARFGDIAGDNGFFSPPKLVGGSDDQ
;
A
#
# COMPACT_ATOMS: atom_id res chain seq x y z
N MET A 1 -30.24 51.19 -106.76
CA MET A 1 -29.86 52.20 -105.75
C MET A 1 -28.98 51.49 -104.74
N ALA A 2 -27.67 51.74 -104.79
CA ALA A 2 -26.68 51.18 -103.87
C ALA A 2 -26.23 52.31 -102.95
N THR A 3 -26.33 52.10 -101.64
CA THR A 3 -25.83 53.00 -100.62
C THR A 3 -24.37 52.65 -100.35
N GLU A 4 -23.44 53.44 -100.90
CA GLU A 4 -22.04 53.41 -100.46
C GLU A 4 -21.94 54.10 -99.09
N SER A 5 -21.51 53.36 -98.09
CA SER A 5 -21.24 53.88 -96.74
C SER A 5 -19.84 54.50 -96.69
N GLU A 6 -19.78 55.80 -96.38
CA GLU A 6 -18.55 56.55 -96.17
C GLU A 6 -17.76 55.98 -94.97
N ARG A 7 -16.57 55.44 -95.23
CA ARG A 7 -15.62 55.02 -94.19
C ARG A 7 -14.92 56.26 -93.61
N SER A 8 -15.20 56.59 -92.35
CA SER A 8 -14.55 57.69 -91.64
C SER A 8 -13.05 57.39 -91.40
N GLN A 9 -12.15 58.03 -92.14
CA GLN A 9 -10.70 57.88 -91.99
C GLN A 9 -10.20 58.79 -90.84
N ARG A 10 -9.65 58.19 -89.78
CA ARG A 10 -8.94 58.92 -88.71
C ARG A 10 -7.46 59.01 -89.10
N ALA A 11 -6.98 60.21 -89.41
CA ALA A 11 -5.57 60.43 -89.69
C ALA A 11 -4.83 60.80 -88.39
N THR A 12 -3.90 59.95 -87.95
CA THR A 12 -2.96 60.26 -86.86
C THR A 12 -1.63 60.65 -87.50
N ARG A 13 -1.07 61.81 -87.12
CA ARG A 13 0.28 62.20 -87.56
C ARG A 13 1.32 61.42 -86.76
N LEU A 14 2.28 60.83 -87.44
CA LEU A 14 3.40 60.15 -86.80
C LEU A 14 4.53 61.16 -86.55
N PRO A 15 5.40 60.92 -85.56
CA PRO A 15 6.61 61.71 -85.40
C PRO A 15 7.47 61.66 -86.68
N PRO A 16 8.14 62.75 -87.07
CA PRO A 16 8.85 62.84 -88.35
C PRO A 16 9.96 61.78 -88.51
N ASP A 17 10.63 61.41 -87.42
CA ASP A 17 11.65 60.36 -87.43
C ASP A 17 11.06 58.97 -87.76
N LEU A 18 9.83 58.73 -87.32
CA LEU A 18 9.08 57.50 -87.60
C LEU A 18 8.52 57.49 -89.03
N GLU A 19 8.10 58.64 -89.55
CA GLU A 19 7.65 58.77 -90.93
C GLU A 19 8.80 58.50 -91.91
N ALA A 20 9.98 59.11 -91.67
CA ALA A 20 11.17 58.88 -92.48
C ALA A 20 11.63 57.42 -92.43
N TRP A 21 11.62 56.80 -91.24
CA TRP A 21 11.98 55.40 -91.08
C TRP A 21 11.01 54.45 -91.80
N LEU A 22 9.71 54.72 -91.76
CA LEU A 22 8.71 53.91 -92.48
C LEU A 22 8.85 54.04 -94.00
N GLU A 23 9.21 55.22 -94.50
CA GLU A 23 9.46 55.43 -95.93
C GLU A 23 10.70 54.67 -96.40
N GLU A 24 11.81 54.75 -95.65
CA GLU A 24 13.02 53.98 -95.94
C GLU A 24 12.75 52.46 -95.93
N LEU A 25 12.03 51.98 -94.91
CA LEU A 25 11.68 50.56 -94.80
C LEU A 25 10.70 50.10 -95.88
N ALA A 26 9.80 50.98 -96.32
CA ALA A 26 8.88 50.69 -97.41
C ALA A 26 9.64 50.57 -98.74
N GLU A 27 10.57 51.48 -99.00
CA GLU A 27 11.46 51.41 -100.17
C GLU A 27 12.33 50.15 -100.16
N GLU A 28 12.93 49.81 -99.01
CA GLU A 28 13.76 48.60 -98.85
C GLU A 28 12.97 47.32 -99.22
N HIS A 29 11.70 47.26 -98.82
CA HIS A 29 10.83 46.12 -99.11
C HIS A 29 10.05 46.24 -100.42
N GLY A 30 10.25 47.31 -101.19
CA GLY A 30 9.56 47.56 -102.46
C GLY A 30 8.04 47.74 -102.31
N LEU A 31 7.59 48.25 -101.16
CA LEU A 31 6.19 48.50 -100.84
C LEU A 31 5.91 50.01 -100.79
N ASP A 32 4.65 50.36 -100.99
CA ASP A 32 4.16 51.67 -100.57
C ASP A 32 3.97 51.68 -99.03
N ARG A 33 4.10 52.88 -98.45
CA ARG A 33 4.04 53.12 -97.01
C ARG A 33 2.74 52.63 -96.38
N ASP A 34 1.60 52.85 -97.03
CA ASP A 34 0.30 52.41 -96.49
C ASP A 34 0.24 50.87 -96.46
N ARG A 35 0.78 50.21 -97.49
CA ARG A 35 0.86 48.75 -97.55
C ARG A 35 1.80 48.15 -96.50
N LEU A 36 2.91 48.83 -96.20
CA LEU A 36 3.82 48.42 -95.12
C LEU A 36 3.14 48.56 -93.75
N LEU A 37 2.47 49.69 -93.50
CA LEU A 37 1.73 49.94 -92.25
C LEU A 37 0.62 48.92 -92.02
N GLU A 38 -0.16 48.58 -93.05
CA GLU A 38 -1.15 47.51 -92.99
C GLU A 38 -0.53 46.18 -92.52
N ARG A 39 0.63 45.82 -93.10
CA ARG A 39 1.32 44.57 -92.77
C ARG A 39 1.90 44.57 -91.36
N LEU A 40 2.46 45.69 -90.92
CA LEU A 40 2.99 45.85 -89.56
C LEU A 40 1.88 45.81 -88.50
N LEU A 41 0.74 46.46 -88.77
CA LEU A 41 -0.42 46.41 -87.89
C LEU A 41 -1.02 45.01 -87.82
N GLU A 42 -1.07 44.28 -88.93
CA GLU A 42 -1.54 42.90 -88.95
C GLU A 42 -0.59 41.98 -88.17
N ALA A 43 0.73 42.13 -88.36
CA ALA A 43 1.72 41.37 -87.59
C ALA A 43 1.70 41.70 -86.09
N ASN A 44 1.49 42.98 -85.74
CA ASN A 44 1.37 43.40 -84.35
C ASN A 44 0.09 42.87 -83.70
N ARG A 45 -1.04 42.88 -84.42
CA ARG A 45 -2.29 42.27 -83.97
C ARG A 45 -2.10 40.78 -83.72
N HIS A 46 -1.50 40.07 -84.67
CA HIS A 46 -1.25 38.63 -84.54
C HIS A 46 -0.34 38.31 -83.34
N ALA A 47 0.73 39.08 -83.13
CA ALA A 47 1.62 38.90 -81.98
C ALA A 47 0.95 39.16 -80.62
N LEU A 48 0.02 40.11 -80.56
CA LEU A 48 -0.75 40.40 -79.35
C LEU A 48 -1.81 39.31 -79.10
N GLU A 49 -2.52 38.89 -80.16
CA GLU A 49 -3.54 37.83 -80.08
C GLU A 49 -2.90 36.47 -79.71
N ASP A 50 -1.79 36.11 -80.35
CA ASP A 50 -1.06 34.87 -80.06
C ASP A 50 -0.43 34.90 -78.65
N GLY A 51 0.13 36.04 -78.25
CA GLY A 51 0.76 36.20 -76.93
C GLY A 51 -0.25 36.19 -75.78
N ASP A 52 -1.43 36.75 -75.98
CA ASP A 52 -2.52 36.68 -74.99
C ASP A 52 -3.19 35.31 -75.00
N ALA A 53 -3.29 34.64 -76.15
CA ALA A 53 -3.77 33.26 -76.23
C ALA A 53 -2.85 32.28 -75.47
N ASP A 54 -1.53 32.34 -75.69
CA ASP A 54 -0.54 31.49 -75.00
C ASP A 54 -0.54 31.71 -73.47
N ARG A 55 -0.64 32.97 -73.03
CA ARG A 55 -0.76 33.29 -71.60
C ARG A 55 -2.07 32.75 -71.00
N THR A 56 -3.18 32.87 -71.73
CA THR A 56 -4.48 32.38 -71.28
C THR A 56 -4.45 30.87 -71.15
N GLU A 57 -3.92 30.16 -72.15
CA GLU A 57 -3.72 28.70 -72.10
C GLU A 57 -2.82 28.26 -70.94
N ARG A 58 -1.72 29.01 -70.69
CA ARG A 58 -0.83 28.76 -69.55
C ARG A 58 -1.53 28.94 -68.21
N VAL A 59 -2.35 29.98 -68.07
CA VAL A 59 -3.13 30.24 -66.85
C VAL A 59 -4.17 29.14 -66.66
N GLU A 60 -4.93 28.80 -67.69
CA GLU A 60 -5.93 27.72 -67.65
C GLU A 60 -5.27 26.37 -67.27
N SER A 61 -4.09 26.07 -67.83
CA SER A 61 -3.34 24.86 -67.47
C SER A 61 -2.87 24.87 -66.01
N LEU A 62 -2.42 26.00 -65.49
CA LEU A 62 -1.97 26.12 -64.10
C LEU A 62 -3.15 26.06 -63.12
N GLU A 63 -4.28 26.66 -63.48
CA GLU A 63 -5.53 26.58 -62.72
C GLU A 63 -6.02 25.13 -62.65
N ALA A 64 -6.02 24.42 -63.78
CA ALA A 64 -6.37 23.00 -63.81
C ALA A 64 -5.42 22.14 -62.97
N GLU A 65 -4.10 22.37 -63.05
CA GLU A 65 -3.12 21.65 -62.22
C GLU A 65 -3.29 21.97 -60.72
N LEU A 66 -3.62 23.23 -60.38
CA LEU A 66 -3.86 23.64 -59.01
C LEU A 66 -5.12 22.97 -58.44
N ASP A 67 -6.21 22.95 -59.20
CA ASP A 67 -7.46 22.30 -58.81
C ASP A 67 -7.25 20.79 -58.57
N GLU A 68 -6.51 20.12 -59.46
CA GLU A 68 -6.16 18.71 -59.30
C GLU A 68 -5.35 18.46 -58.01
N LYS A 69 -4.35 19.29 -57.70
CA LYS A 69 -3.57 19.17 -56.46
C LYS A 69 -4.41 19.47 -55.22
N ILE A 70 -5.31 20.45 -55.27
CA ILE A 70 -6.21 20.76 -54.16
C ILE A 70 -7.13 19.56 -53.88
N ASP A 71 -7.65 18.94 -54.93
CA ASP A 71 -8.50 17.75 -54.81
C ASP A 71 -7.73 16.54 -54.26
N ASP A 72 -6.48 16.33 -54.68
CA ASP A 72 -5.60 15.29 -54.11
C ASP A 72 -5.31 15.52 -52.62
N ILE A 73 -4.94 16.75 -52.24
CA ILE A 73 -4.68 17.10 -50.83
C ILE A 73 -5.96 16.90 -50.00
N ARG A 74 -7.12 17.29 -50.52
CA ARG A 74 -8.41 17.09 -49.83
C ARG A 74 -8.70 15.61 -49.65
N ALA A 75 -8.52 14.80 -50.68
CA ALA A 75 -8.70 13.35 -50.61
C ALA A 75 -7.79 12.73 -49.55
N ARG A 76 -6.52 13.13 -49.52
CA ARG A 76 -5.52 12.66 -48.57
C ARG A 76 -5.79 13.12 -47.13
N MET A 77 -6.26 14.35 -46.93
CA MET A 77 -6.67 14.82 -45.59
C MET A 77 -7.90 14.09 -45.08
N LEU A 78 -8.89 13.83 -45.95
CA LEU A 78 -10.06 13.02 -45.59
C LEU A 78 -9.65 11.59 -45.23
N GLN A 79 -8.72 11.00 -45.97
CA GLN A 79 -8.15 9.70 -45.65
C GLN A 79 -7.43 9.71 -44.30
N LEU A 80 -6.59 10.71 -44.04
CA LEU A 80 -5.86 10.84 -42.78
C LEU A 80 -6.83 11.02 -41.60
N LYS A 81 -7.86 11.87 -41.74
CA LYS A 81 -8.92 12.04 -40.73
C LYS A 81 -9.56 10.70 -40.39
N ARG A 82 -10.00 9.94 -41.41
CA ARG A 82 -10.61 8.62 -41.21
C ARG A 82 -9.64 7.64 -40.55
N GLN A 83 -8.37 7.62 -40.95
CA GLN A 83 -7.35 6.77 -40.35
C GLN A 83 -7.11 7.14 -38.88
N THR A 84 -7.00 8.42 -38.56
CA THR A 84 -6.84 8.91 -37.18
C THR A 84 -8.07 8.58 -36.33
N GLU A 85 -9.28 8.83 -36.83
CA GLU A 85 -10.54 8.48 -36.17
C GLU A 85 -10.67 6.97 -35.93
N SER A 86 -10.15 6.13 -36.84
CA SER A 86 -10.13 4.67 -36.64
C SER A 86 -9.11 4.21 -35.59
N LYS A 87 -8.02 4.97 -35.40
CA LYS A 87 -6.94 4.63 -34.47
C LYS A 87 -7.21 5.11 -33.05
N ALA A 88 -7.89 6.24 -32.93
CA ALA A 88 -8.29 6.82 -31.67
C ALA A 88 -9.62 7.54 -31.91
N SER A 89 -10.73 6.84 -31.67
CA SER A 89 -12.03 7.51 -31.68
C SER A 89 -12.05 8.58 -30.59
N ALA A 90 -12.83 9.64 -30.76
CA ALA A 90 -12.93 10.69 -29.73
C ALA A 90 -13.44 10.15 -28.37
N GLU A 91 -14.09 8.99 -28.40
CA GLU A 91 -14.68 8.29 -27.25
C GLU A 91 -13.93 6.99 -26.93
N HIS A 92 -12.73 6.80 -27.49
CA HIS A 92 -11.94 5.60 -27.18
C HIS A 92 -11.51 5.68 -25.72
N ASP A 93 -11.89 4.65 -24.97
CA ASP A 93 -11.42 4.47 -23.61
C ASP A 93 -10.11 3.67 -23.58
N HIS A 94 -9.27 3.95 -22.60
CA HIS A 94 -8.03 3.24 -22.39
C HIS A 94 -8.22 2.26 -21.23
N GLU A 95 -8.41 0.97 -21.52
CA GLU A 95 -8.49 -0.10 -20.50
C GLU A 95 -7.27 -0.13 -19.55
N ALA A 96 -6.12 0.39 -20.01
CA ALA A 96 -4.94 0.57 -19.17
C ALA A 96 -5.13 1.63 -18.07
N PHE A 97 -5.99 2.63 -18.28
CA PHE A 97 -6.36 3.64 -17.28
C PHE A 97 -7.35 3.10 -16.25
N ASP A 98 -8.33 2.27 -16.65
CA ASP A 98 -9.20 1.57 -15.69
C ASP A 98 -8.38 0.72 -14.70
N ARG A 99 -7.31 0.07 -15.19
CA ARG A 99 -6.39 -0.68 -14.33
C ARG A 99 -5.68 0.22 -13.31
N PHE A 100 -5.40 1.49 -13.62
CA PHE A 100 -4.81 2.40 -12.65
C PHE A 100 -5.80 2.80 -11.56
N ASP A 101 -7.07 3.02 -11.91
CA ASP A 101 -8.12 3.30 -10.92
C ASP A 101 -8.30 2.11 -9.97
N ASP A 102 -8.31 0.89 -10.50
CA ASP A 102 -8.34 -0.34 -9.69
C ASP A 102 -7.11 -0.48 -8.78
N LEU A 103 -5.92 -0.13 -9.28
CA LEU A 103 -4.68 -0.18 -8.51
C LEU A 103 -4.65 0.91 -7.43
N GLU A 104 -5.17 2.10 -7.71
CA GLU A 104 -5.29 3.19 -6.74
C GLU A 104 -6.25 2.80 -5.62
N ALA A 105 -7.40 2.20 -5.96
CA ALA A 105 -8.33 1.66 -4.97
C ALA A 105 -7.69 0.57 -4.08
N GLN A 106 -6.94 -0.35 -4.69
CA GLN A 106 -6.19 -1.39 -3.96
C GLN A 106 -5.12 -0.79 -3.05
N LEU A 107 -4.41 0.24 -3.50
CA LEU A 107 -3.38 0.92 -2.71
C LEU A 107 -4.00 1.61 -1.49
N MET A 108 -5.08 2.37 -1.67
CA MET A 108 -5.81 3.00 -0.56
C MET A 108 -6.33 1.98 0.46
N GLN A 109 -6.81 0.82 -0.01
CA GLN A 109 -7.23 -0.27 0.87
C GLN A 109 -6.06 -0.87 1.64
N ALA A 110 -4.92 -1.09 0.98
CA ALA A 110 -3.72 -1.62 1.62
C ALA A 110 -3.16 -0.63 2.66
N GLU A 111 -3.12 0.66 2.36
CA GLU A 111 -2.70 1.70 3.31
C GLU A 111 -3.60 1.73 4.55
N SER A 112 -4.92 1.64 4.36
CA SER A 112 -5.87 1.58 5.47
C SER A 112 -5.67 0.34 6.35
N ALA A 113 -5.48 -0.83 5.72
CA ALA A 113 -5.22 -2.08 6.44
C ALA A 113 -3.89 -2.06 7.20
N VAL A 114 -2.85 -1.44 6.65
CA VAL A 114 -1.57 -1.26 7.35
C VAL A 114 -1.74 -0.36 8.57
N SER A 115 -2.45 0.76 8.43
CA SER A 115 -2.70 1.67 9.56
C SER A 115 -3.53 1.01 10.68
N GLU A 116 -4.49 0.16 10.34
CA GLU A 116 -5.25 -0.64 11.30
C GLU A 116 -4.35 -1.65 12.02
N LEU A 117 -3.52 -2.40 11.27
CA LEU A 117 -2.57 -3.35 11.84
C LEU A 117 -1.52 -2.69 12.75
N GLU A 118 -1.05 -1.49 12.41
CA GLU A 118 -0.14 -0.72 13.27
C GLU A 118 -0.81 -0.39 14.61
N THR A 119 -2.08 0.04 14.57
CA THR A 119 -2.86 0.32 15.79
C THR A 119 -3.06 -0.93 16.64
N ASP A 120 -3.41 -2.05 16.01
CA ASP A 120 -3.57 -3.35 16.70
C ASP A 120 -2.27 -3.83 17.35
N ILE A 121 -1.13 -3.64 16.68
CA ILE A 121 0.18 -4.00 17.21
C ILE A 121 0.51 -3.16 18.45
N GLU A 122 0.24 -1.86 18.42
CA GLU A 122 0.43 -0.98 19.58
C GLU A 122 -0.46 -1.40 20.76
N GLU A 123 -1.73 -1.72 20.52
CA GLU A 123 -2.64 -2.22 21.56
C GLU A 123 -2.17 -3.55 22.15
N LEU A 124 -1.76 -4.50 21.30
CA LEU A 124 -1.26 -5.80 21.73
C LEU A 124 0.04 -5.68 22.52
N ALA A 125 0.93 -4.77 22.13
CA ALA A 125 2.16 -4.50 22.86
C ALA A 125 1.85 -3.96 24.27
N ALA A 126 0.95 -2.98 24.38
CA ALA A 126 0.52 -2.46 25.67
C ALA A 126 -0.15 -3.54 26.56
N ALA A 127 -0.99 -4.39 25.97
CA ALA A 127 -1.62 -5.50 26.68
C ALA A 127 -0.59 -6.56 27.15
N ALA A 128 0.45 -6.83 26.35
CA ALA A 128 1.52 -7.75 26.73
C ALA A 128 2.32 -7.22 27.92
N GLU A 129 2.68 -5.93 27.92
CA GLU A 129 3.38 -5.28 29.04
C GLU A 129 2.55 -5.33 30.34
N ALA A 130 1.25 -5.01 30.27
CA ALA A 130 0.35 -5.08 31.42
C ALA A 130 0.21 -6.51 31.98
N ASN A 131 0.19 -7.50 31.10
CA ASN A 131 0.17 -8.91 31.51
C ASN A 131 1.47 -9.33 32.18
N GLU A 132 2.63 -8.88 31.69
CA GLU A 132 3.93 -9.16 32.31
C GLU A 132 4.00 -8.59 33.73
N GLU A 133 3.55 -7.35 33.94
CA GLU A 133 3.46 -6.73 35.27
C GLU A 133 2.54 -7.53 36.21
N THR A 134 1.39 -7.97 35.69
CA THR A 134 0.42 -8.78 36.44
C THR A 134 1.01 -10.14 36.82
N LEU A 135 1.77 -10.77 35.92
CA LEU A 135 2.44 -12.04 36.17
C LEU A 135 3.53 -11.90 37.22
N GLU A 136 4.37 -10.86 37.18
CA GLU A 136 5.40 -10.67 38.21
C GLU A 136 4.77 -10.37 39.57
N THR A 137 3.72 -9.55 39.62
CA THR A 137 2.95 -9.31 40.85
C THR A 137 2.37 -10.60 41.43
N THR A 138 1.78 -11.43 40.57
CA THR A 138 1.21 -12.72 40.98
C THR A 138 2.31 -13.67 41.47
N ARG A 139 3.45 -13.70 40.78
CA ARG A 139 4.61 -14.50 41.17
C ARG A 139 5.17 -14.07 42.52
N GLU A 140 5.26 -12.77 42.78
CA GLU A 140 5.68 -12.24 44.08
C GLU A 140 4.72 -12.64 45.20
N ARG A 141 3.40 -12.52 44.96
CA ARG A 141 2.37 -12.98 45.92
C ARG A 141 2.49 -14.48 46.19
N LEU A 142 2.69 -15.30 45.16
CA LEU A 142 2.89 -16.75 45.32
C LEU A 142 4.15 -17.08 46.13
N ARG A 143 5.27 -16.36 45.91
CA ARG A 143 6.49 -16.51 46.73
C ARG A 143 6.24 -16.18 48.21
N ARG A 144 5.45 -15.13 48.49
CA ARG A 144 5.05 -14.76 49.86
C ARG A 144 4.18 -15.85 50.50
N VAL A 145 3.18 -16.33 49.78
CA VAL A 145 2.31 -17.44 50.24
C VAL A 145 3.14 -18.70 50.51
N ALA A 146 4.02 -19.08 49.58
CA ALA A 146 4.90 -20.23 49.76
C ALA A 146 5.76 -20.09 51.02
N THR A 147 6.34 -18.91 51.27
CA THR A 147 7.11 -18.64 52.48
C THR A 147 6.26 -18.79 53.76
N VAL A 148 5.03 -18.28 53.76
CA VAL A 148 4.11 -18.41 54.90
C VAL A 148 3.72 -19.88 55.12
N VAL A 149 3.41 -20.63 54.06
CA VAL A 149 3.07 -22.05 54.14
C VAL A 149 4.24 -22.87 54.67
N VAL A 150 5.47 -22.60 54.20
CA VAL A 150 6.68 -23.26 54.73
C VAL A 150 6.89 -22.94 56.20
N ARG A 151 6.71 -21.67 56.60
CA ARG A 151 6.83 -21.26 58.01
C ARG A 151 5.78 -21.95 58.90
N LEU A 152 4.52 -21.99 58.47
CA LEU A 152 3.44 -22.69 59.20
C LEU A 152 3.74 -24.17 59.34
N ARG A 153 4.25 -24.81 58.28
CA ARG A 153 4.65 -26.23 58.33
C ARG A 153 5.83 -26.45 59.28
N GLN A 154 6.83 -25.58 59.27
CA GLN A 154 7.97 -25.66 60.19
C GLN A 154 7.55 -25.42 61.64
N GLN A 155 6.63 -24.48 61.89
CA GLN A 155 6.09 -24.22 63.22
C GLN A 155 5.34 -25.44 63.76
N MET A 156 4.47 -26.05 62.95
CA MET A 156 3.77 -27.28 63.33
C MET A 156 4.72 -28.43 63.70
N HIS A 157 5.77 -28.66 62.90
CA HIS A 157 6.75 -29.70 63.21
C HIS A 157 7.65 -29.34 64.40
N GLY A 158 8.01 -28.06 64.56
CA GLY A 158 8.77 -27.58 65.71
C GLY A 158 8.03 -27.77 67.03
N ASP A 159 6.73 -27.46 67.07
CA ASP A 159 5.89 -27.70 68.25
C ASP A 159 5.80 -29.20 68.59
N GLU A 160 5.71 -30.07 67.58
CA GLU A 160 5.71 -31.53 67.76
C GLU A 160 7.05 -32.06 68.30
N ASP A 161 8.17 -31.55 67.79
CA ASP A 161 9.52 -31.91 68.22
C ASP A 161 9.81 -31.42 69.66
N ASP A 162 9.43 -30.19 69.98
CA ASP A 162 9.58 -29.61 71.33
C ASP A 162 8.74 -30.39 72.35
N HIS A 163 7.53 -30.78 71.97
CA HIS A 163 6.65 -31.58 72.81
C HIS A 163 7.22 -32.99 73.07
N LEU A 164 7.78 -33.62 72.04
CA LEU A 164 8.49 -34.90 72.20
C LEU A 164 9.74 -34.76 73.07
N GLN A 165 10.52 -33.69 72.92
CA GLN A 165 11.68 -33.41 73.78
C GLN A 165 11.26 -33.20 75.24
N LYS A 166 10.17 -32.48 75.49
CA LYS A 166 9.61 -32.30 76.83
C LYS A 166 9.17 -33.62 77.45
N LEU A 167 8.49 -34.48 76.69
CA LEU A 167 8.14 -35.84 77.13
C LEU A 167 9.37 -36.68 77.48
N ARG A 168 10.41 -36.66 76.64
CA ARG A 168 11.68 -37.35 76.89
C ARG A 168 12.40 -36.79 78.12
N GLN A 169 12.39 -35.47 78.33
CA GLN A 169 12.99 -34.83 79.50
C GLN A 169 12.27 -35.25 80.79
N ILE A 170 10.94 -35.24 80.80
CA ILE A 170 10.13 -35.71 81.94
C ILE A 170 10.43 -37.19 82.23
N ALA A 171 10.49 -38.02 81.19
CA ALA A 171 10.84 -39.43 81.31
C ALA A 171 12.23 -39.62 81.91
N ALA A 172 13.25 -38.89 81.42
CA ALA A 172 14.61 -38.96 81.94
C ALA A 172 14.70 -38.48 83.39
N GLN A 173 14.03 -37.37 83.74
CA GLN A 173 14.02 -36.83 85.11
C GLN A 173 13.36 -37.79 86.10
N ARG A 174 12.34 -38.53 85.65
CA ARG A 174 11.66 -39.55 86.44
C ARG A 174 12.25 -40.95 86.25
N GLY A 175 13.28 -41.16 85.43
CA GLY A 175 13.89 -42.48 85.24
C GLY A 175 12.99 -43.51 84.55
N PHE A 176 12.08 -43.08 83.67
CA PHE A 176 11.24 -43.95 82.87
C PHE A 176 11.86 -44.23 81.50
N GLU A 177 12.23 -45.47 81.21
CA GLU A 177 12.66 -45.88 79.86
C GLU A 177 11.48 -46.33 78.99
N THR A 178 10.52 -47.01 79.60
CA THR A 178 9.31 -47.54 78.94
C THR A 178 8.06 -47.16 79.72
N ALA A 179 6.99 -46.79 79.02
CA ALA A 179 5.68 -46.53 79.60
C ALA A 179 4.57 -47.16 78.76
N ASN A 180 3.47 -47.55 79.41
CA ASN A 180 2.34 -48.17 78.73
C ASN A 180 1.42 -47.09 78.16
N CYS A 181 1.06 -47.20 76.88
CA CYS A 181 0.06 -46.33 76.29
C CYS A 181 -1.29 -46.51 77.00
N ARG A 182 -1.91 -45.41 77.47
CA ARG A 182 -3.23 -45.49 78.13
C ARG A 182 -4.33 -45.98 77.19
N ALA A 183 -4.24 -45.71 75.89
CA ALA A 183 -5.27 -46.02 74.91
C ALA A 183 -5.29 -47.51 74.53
N CYS A 184 -4.13 -48.11 74.23
CA CYS A 184 -4.04 -49.50 73.76
C CYS A 184 -3.34 -50.47 74.73
N GLY A 185 -2.73 -49.96 75.81
CA GLY A 185 -2.06 -50.78 76.83
C GLY A 185 -0.66 -51.28 76.47
N ASN A 186 -0.21 -51.12 75.22
CA ASN A 186 1.12 -51.57 74.79
C ASN A 186 2.25 -50.74 75.43
N ALA A 187 3.35 -51.42 75.75
CA ALA A 187 4.58 -50.80 76.24
C ALA A 187 5.28 -50.05 75.09
N VAL A 188 5.66 -48.80 75.34
CA VAL A 188 6.34 -47.92 74.38
C VAL A 188 7.65 -47.44 74.99
N ASN A 189 8.76 -47.57 74.26
CA ASN A 189 10.05 -47.00 74.65
C ASN A 189 10.07 -45.51 74.31
N ILE A 190 10.16 -44.66 75.33
CA ILE A 190 10.00 -43.21 75.18
C ILE A 190 11.22 -42.60 74.45
N SER A 191 12.42 -43.16 74.67
CA SER A 191 13.66 -42.69 74.05
C SER A 191 13.69 -42.89 72.53
N LEU A 192 13.00 -43.90 72.02
CA LEU A 192 13.01 -44.25 70.59
C LEU A 192 11.88 -43.62 69.77
N LEU A 193 10.99 -42.84 70.39
CA LEU A 193 9.89 -42.18 69.68
C LEU A 193 10.43 -41.11 68.71
N SER A 194 10.01 -41.15 67.45
CA SER A 194 10.34 -40.09 66.48
C SER A 194 9.34 -38.93 66.52
N GLU A 195 8.13 -39.18 67.02
CA GLU A 195 7.03 -38.21 67.15
C GLU A 195 6.30 -38.49 68.48
N PRO A 196 5.55 -37.52 69.06
CA PRO A 196 4.82 -37.70 70.32
C PRO A 196 3.52 -38.52 70.12
N ILE A 197 3.62 -39.67 69.45
CA ILE A 197 2.49 -40.52 69.04
C ILE A 197 2.80 -42.00 69.35
N CYS A 198 1.78 -42.78 69.73
CA CYS A 198 1.92 -44.21 69.95
C CYS A 198 2.13 -44.97 68.62
N PRO A 199 3.20 -45.78 68.47
CA PRO A 199 3.47 -46.52 67.23
C PRO A 199 2.47 -47.66 66.97
N HIS A 200 1.62 -48.01 67.94
CA HIS A 200 0.67 -49.12 67.83
C HIS A 200 -0.77 -48.69 67.56
N CYS A 201 -1.18 -47.50 68.01
CA CYS A 201 -2.56 -47.03 67.90
C CYS A 201 -2.70 -45.57 67.46
N SER A 202 -1.58 -44.91 67.17
CA SER A 202 -1.52 -43.52 66.73
C SER A 202 -2.11 -42.49 67.71
N ALA A 203 -2.29 -42.85 68.99
CA ALA A 203 -2.70 -41.91 70.02
C ALA A 203 -1.59 -40.89 70.31
N ARG A 204 -1.90 -39.59 70.26
CA ARG A 204 -0.99 -38.51 70.65
C ARG A 204 -0.73 -38.55 72.17
N PHE A 205 0.51 -38.35 72.57
CA PHE A 205 0.93 -38.26 73.97
C PHE A 205 1.01 -36.80 74.39
N GLY A 206 0.46 -36.46 75.55
CA GLY A 206 0.54 -35.13 76.16
C GLY A 206 1.43 -35.09 77.39
N ASP A 207 1.43 -36.17 78.18
CA ASP A 207 2.20 -36.26 79.43
C ASP A 207 2.42 -37.73 79.84
N ILE A 208 3.22 -37.94 80.88
CA ILE A 208 3.48 -39.23 81.52
C ILE A 208 2.90 -39.19 82.94
N ALA A 209 1.90 -40.03 83.20
CA ALA A 209 1.30 -40.20 84.51
C ALA A 209 1.91 -41.40 85.24
N GLY A 210 2.20 -41.22 86.53
CA GLY A 210 2.73 -42.24 87.43
C GLY A 210 4.01 -41.81 88.13
N ASP A 211 4.21 -42.33 89.34
CA ASP A 211 5.42 -42.16 90.15
C ASP A 211 6.31 -43.41 90.03
N ASN A 212 7.57 -43.30 90.45
CA ASN A 212 8.56 -44.40 90.45
C ASN A 212 8.29 -45.44 91.56
N GLY A 213 7.04 -45.91 91.66
CA GLY A 213 6.59 -46.87 92.66
C GLY A 213 6.49 -48.29 92.12
N PHE A 214 6.77 -49.27 92.97
CA PHE A 214 6.75 -50.71 92.66
C PHE A 214 5.37 -51.27 92.20
N PHE A 215 4.30 -50.48 92.26
CA PHE A 215 2.91 -50.99 92.17
C PHE A 215 2.15 -50.59 90.90
N SER A 216 2.70 -49.78 89.99
CA SER A 216 2.08 -49.52 88.68
C SER A 216 3.09 -49.00 87.66
N PRO A 217 3.16 -49.58 86.45
CA PRO A 217 4.03 -49.05 85.40
C PRO A 217 3.55 -47.65 84.97
N PRO A 218 4.47 -46.74 84.63
CA PRO A 218 4.13 -45.40 84.15
C PRO A 218 3.27 -45.49 82.89
N LYS A 219 2.35 -44.53 82.72
CA LYS A 219 1.40 -44.50 81.60
C LYS A 219 1.54 -43.23 80.77
N LEU A 220 1.63 -43.39 79.47
CA LEU A 220 1.54 -42.29 78.51
C LEU A 220 0.07 -41.90 78.35
N VAL A 221 -0.26 -40.65 78.66
CA VAL A 221 -1.62 -40.11 78.58
C VAL A 221 -1.73 -39.11 77.43
N GLY A 222 -2.91 -39.02 76.81
CA GLY A 222 -3.17 -38.03 75.78
C GLY A 222 -3.13 -36.61 76.33
N GLY A 223 -2.74 -35.65 75.50
CA GLY A 223 -2.91 -34.23 75.82
C GLY A 223 -4.39 -33.96 76.01
N SER A 224 -4.75 -33.34 77.13
CA SER A 224 -6.08 -32.77 77.27
C SER A 224 -6.16 -31.55 76.35
N ASP A 225 -6.71 -31.73 75.15
CA ASP A 225 -7.31 -30.61 74.42
C ASP A 225 -8.55 -30.16 75.19
N ASP A 226 -8.35 -29.28 76.16
CA ASP A 226 -9.41 -28.46 76.77
C ASP A 226 -8.83 -27.10 77.19
N GLN A 227 -8.49 -26.30 76.17
CA GLN A 227 -8.60 -24.82 76.10
C GLN A 227 -8.20 -24.30 74.71
#